data_AF-A0A959AGT9-F1
#
_entry.id   AF-A0A959AGT9-F1
#
_cell.length_a   1.000
_cell.length_b   1.000
_cell.length_c   1.000
_cell.angle_alpha   90.00
_cell.angle_beta   90.00
_cell.angle_gamma   90.00
#
_symmetry.space_group_name_H-M   'P 1'
#
loop_
_entity.id
_entity.type
_entity.pdbx_description
1 polymer ?
#
loop_
_entity_poly.entity_id
_entity_poly.type
_entity_poly.pdbx_seq_one_letter_code
_entity_poly.pdbx_strand_id
1 'polypeptide(L)'
;MGQLQSLDYAVFLIYFVIVAGYGYWIYQRKKAAEASAADFFLAEGALTWWAIGASLIASNISAEQFIGMSGSGFAMGLAIASYEWMAALTLLVVAVFFLPIYLKNKIYT
;
A
#
# COMPACT_ATOMS: atom_id res chain seq x y z
N MET A 1 -0.16 33.92 -6.29
CA MET A 1 -0.76 32.57 -6.13
C MET A 1 -1.12 32.07 -7.51
N GLY A 2 -0.45 31.03 -8.01
CA GLY A 2 -0.72 30.50 -9.36
C GLY A 2 -2.10 29.87 -9.41
N GLN A 3 -2.96 30.33 -10.33
CA GLN A 3 -4.19 29.61 -10.67
C GLN A 3 -3.81 28.33 -11.41
N LEU A 4 -4.46 27.22 -11.03
CA LEU A 4 -4.33 25.95 -11.74
C LEU A 4 -4.94 26.11 -13.15
N GLN A 5 -4.30 25.49 -14.14
CA GLN A 5 -4.78 25.54 -15.50
C GLN A 5 -6.06 24.70 -15.63
N SER A 6 -6.95 25.05 -16.57
CA SER A 6 -8.18 24.28 -16.81
C SER A 6 -7.91 22.79 -17.12
N LEU A 7 -6.73 22.49 -17.70
CA LEU A 7 -6.27 21.12 -17.94
C LEU A 7 -5.95 20.38 -16.64
N ASP A 8 -5.39 21.03 -15.63
CA ASP A 8 -5.09 20.41 -14.33
C ASP A 8 -6.37 19.91 -13.65
N TYR A 9 -7.43 20.73 -13.70
CA TYR A 9 -8.75 20.36 -13.19
C TYR A 9 -9.37 19.19 -13.97
N ALA A 10 -9.19 19.17 -15.29
CA ALA A 10 -9.68 18.07 -16.12
C ALA A 10 -8.98 16.74 -15.76
N VAL A 11 -7.66 16.75 -15.64
CA VAL A 11 -6.87 15.57 -15.24
C VAL A 11 -7.28 15.11 -13.84
N PHE A 12 -7.44 16.03 -12.89
CA PHE A 12 -7.87 15.72 -11.53
C PHE A 12 -9.25 15.05 -11.48
N LEU A 13 -10.24 15.59 -12.20
CA LEU A 13 -11.58 15.02 -12.27
C LEU A 13 -11.58 13.63 -12.95
N ILE A 14 -10.86 13.47 -14.05
CA ILE A 14 -10.75 12.18 -14.75
C ILE A 14 -10.14 11.13 -13.83
N TYR A 15 -9.05 11.46 -13.13
CA TYR A 15 -8.42 10.57 -12.15
C TYR A 15 -9.44 10.11 -11.09
N PHE A 16 -10.19 11.05 -10.52
CA PHE A 16 -11.19 10.73 -9.49
C PHE A 16 -12.30 9.82 -10.02
N VAL A 17 -12.83 10.10 -11.21
CA VAL A 17 -13.88 9.29 -11.86
C VAL A 17 -13.38 7.87 -12.14
N ILE A 18 -12.15 7.71 -12.63
CA ILE A 18 -11.57 6.39 -12.90
C ILE A 18 -11.42 5.58 -11.61
N VAL A 19 -10.82 6.16 -10.57
CA VAL A 19 -10.57 5.46 -9.30
C VAL A 19 -11.89 5.10 -8.60
N ALA A 20 -12.82 6.05 -8.50
CA ALA A 20 -14.13 5.80 -7.90
C ALA A 20 -14.96 4.80 -8.72
N GLY A 21 -14.95 4.92 -10.05
CA GLY A 21 -15.65 4.02 -10.96
C GLY A 21 -15.11 2.59 -10.88
N TYR A 22 -13.79 2.42 -10.85
CA TYR A 22 -13.15 1.11 -10.69
C TYR A 22 -13.47 0.49 -9.33
N GLY A 23 -13.40 1.27 -8.25
CA GLY A 23 -13.77 0.83 -6.90
C GLY A 23 -15.23 0.38 -6.82
N TYR A 24 -16.14 1.16 -7.40
CA TYR A 24 -17.56 0.82 -7.47
C TYR A 24 -17.83 -0.43 -8.30
N TRP A 25 -17.16 -0.58 -9.44
CA TRP A 25 -17.27 -1.77 -10.29
C TRP A 25 -16.82 -3.04 -9.56
N ILE A 26 -15.67 -3.01 -8.88
CA ILE A 26 -15.21 -4.13 -8.04
C ILE A 26 -16.20 -4.43 -6.93
N TYR A 27 -16.70 -3.40 -6.23
CA TYR A 27 -17.66 -3.55 -5.16
C TYR A 27 -18.92 -4.29 -5.64
N GLN A 28 -19.49 -3.88 -6.77
CA GLN A 28 -20.66 -4.55 -7.36
C GLN A 28 -20.35 -5.98 -7.78
N ARG A 29 -19.17 -6.25 -8.34
CA ARG A 29 -18.75 -7.60 -8.75
C ARG A 29 -18.56 -8.53 -7.55
N LYS A 30 -17.98 -8.05 -6.46
CA LYS A 30 -17.82 -8.79 -5.19
C LYS A 30 -19.11 -8.92 -4.39
N LYS A 31 -20.12 -8.09 -4.65
CA LYS A 31 -21.48 -8.26 -4.10
C LYS A 31 -22.29 -9.30 -4.87
N ALA A 32 -22.06 -9.42 -6.18
CA ALA A 32 -22.72 -10.38 -7.05
C ALA A 32 -22.13 -11.80 -6.95
N ALA A 33 -20.82 -11.91 -6.68
CA ALA A 33 -20.19 -13.16 -6.27
C ALA A 33 -20.36 -13.29 -4.76
N GLU A 34 -21.09 -14.28 -4.25
CA GLU A 34 -21.08 -14.60 -2.82
C GLU A 34 -19.63 -14.88 -2.41
N ALA A 35 -18.99 -13.92 -1.77
CA ALA A 35 -17.63 -14.08 -1.24
C ALA A 35 -17.68 -15.07 -0.07
N SER A 36 -17.72 -16.36 -0.41
CA SER A 36 -17.65 -17.46 0.52
C SER A 36 -16.30 -17.38 1.24
N ALA A 37 -16.29 -17.59 2.56
CA ALA A 37 -15.07 -17.71 3.34
C ALA A 37 -14.07 -18.71 2.71
N ALA A 38 -14.58 -19.69 1.95
CA ALA A 38 -13.77 -20.64 1.19
C ALA A 38 -12.80 -19.98 0.19
N ASP A 39 -13.20 -18.91 -0.50
CA ASP A 39 -12.31 -18.20 -1.46
C ASP A 39 -11.18 -17.47 -0.74
N PHE A 40 -11.43 -17.02 0.49
CA PHE A 40 -10.42 -16.37 1.34
C PHE A 40 -9.38 -17.39 1.83
N PHE A 41 -9.83 -18.60 2.18
CA PHE A 41 -8.95 -19.71 2.57
C PHE A 41 -8.24 -20.36 1.35
N LEU A 42 -8.87 -20.41 0.17
CA LEU A 42 -8.24 -20.90 -1.07
C LEU A 42 -7.17 -19.94 -1.61
N ALA A 43 -7.29 -18.65 -1.32
CA ALA A 43 -6.26 -17.66 -1.61
C ALA A 43 -5.09 -17.69 -0.59
N GLU A 44 -5.25 -18.40 0.53
CA GLU A 44 -4.23 -18.59 1.56
C GLU A 44 -3.08 -19.44 0.98
N GLY A 45 -2.07 -18.78 0.43
CA GLY A 45 -0.90 -19.39 -0.23
C GLY A 45 -0.79 -19.13 -1.73
N ALA A 46 -1.76 -18.45 -2.36
CA ALA A 46 -1.74 -18.17 -3.80
C ALA A 46 -1.03 -16.85 -4.17
N LEU A 47 -0.74 -15.97 -3.20
CA LEU A 47 -0.02 -14.73 -3.48
C LEU A 47 1.47 -14.99 -3.68
N THR A 48 1.99 -14.53 -4.82
CA THR A 48 3.41 -14.54 -5.13
C THR A 48 4.19 -13.61 -4.21
N TRP A 49 5.44 -13.95 -3.91
CA TRP A 49 6.30 -13.18 -3.00
C TRP A 49 6.43 -11.69 -3.39
N TRP A 50 6.45 -11.39 -4.69
CA TRP A 50 6.54 -10.02 -5.20
C TRP A 50 5.23 -9.25 -5.02
N ALA A 51 4.06 -9.91 -5.10
CA ALA A 51 2.77 -9.29 -4.84
C ALA A 51 2.62 -8.96 -3.35
N ILE A 52 3.09 -9.84 -2.47
CA ILE A 52 3.14 -9.61 -1.02
C ILE A 52 4.05 -8.41 -0.71
N GLY A 53 5.28 -8.40 -1.26
CA GLY A 53 6.22 -7.30 -1.07
C GLY A 53 5.68 -5.96 -1.59
N ALA A 54 5.13 -5.93 -2.80
CA ALA A 54 4.54 -4.72 -3.37
C ALA A 54 3.37 -4.20 -2.54
N SER A 55 2.50 -5.09 -2.04
CA SER A 55 1.38 -4.72 -1.18
C SER A 55 1.84 -4.12 0.15
N LEU A 56 2.90 -4.67 0.75
CA LEU A 56 3.46 -4.16 2.01
C LEU A 56 4.01 -2.73 1.84
N ILE A 57 4.78 -2.48 0.77
CA ILE A 57 5.29 -1.14 0.46
C ILE A 57 4.14 -0.19 0.13
N ALA A 58 3.21 -0.60 -0.73
CA ALA A 58 2.05 0.22 -1.11
C ALA A 58 1.18 0.60 0.08
N SER A 59 1.06 -0.27 1.08
CA SER A 59 0.30 0.00 2.31
C SER A 59 1.01 0.97 3.26
N ASN A 60 2.33 1.11 3.12
CA ASN A 60 3.14 2.00 3.96
C ASN A 60 3.30 3.40 3.34
N ILE A 61 3.24 3.53 2.00
CA ILE A 61 3.36 4.83 1.33
C ILE A 61 2.05 5.61 1.41
N SER A 62 2.12 6.79 2.01
CA SER A 62 1.00 7.73 2.13
C SER A 62 1.34 9.11 1.55
N ALA A 63 0.31 9.94 1.34
CA ALA A 63 0.51 11.34 0.94
C ALA A 63 1.33 12.13 1.97
N GLU A 64 1.19 11.79 3.26
CA GLU A 64 1.99 12.35 4.34
C GLU A 64 3.47 11.95 4.20
N GLN A 65 3.76 10.68 3.92
CA GLN A 65 5.13 10.22 3.66
C GLN A 65 5.73 10.99 2.48
N PHE A 66 4.98 11.19 1.41
CA PHE A 66 5.49 11.88 0.21
C PHE A 66 5.83 13.36 0.47
N ILE A 67 4.94 14.11 1.11
CA ILE A 67 5.15 15.54 1.40
C ILE A 67 6.13 15.73 2.56
N GLY A 68 5.97 14.97 3.64
CA GLY A 68 6.76 15.07 4.87
C GLY A 68 8.21 14.65 4.70
N MET A 69 8.47 13.55 3.96
CA MET A 69 9.84 13.11 3.67
C MET A 69 10.54 14.07 2.71
N SER A 70 9.82 14.67 1.75
CA SER A 70 10.38 15.70 0.86
C SER A 70 10.75 16.97 1.64
N GLY A 71 9.91 17.40 2.59
CA GLY A 71 10.20 18.54 3.48
C GLY A 71 11.40 18.27 4.39
N SER A 72 11.45 17.08 4.99
CA SER A 72 12.60 16.63 5.79
C SER A 72 13.87 16.51 4.95
N GLY A 73 13.76 16.08 3.69
CA GLY A 73 14.86 16.02 2.74
C GLY A 73 15.38 17.39 2.32
N PHE A 74 14.52 18.41 2.24
CA PHE A 74 14.95 19.79 2.04
C PHE A 74 15.77 20.32 3.22
N ALA A 75 15.37 19.98 4.46
CA ALA A 75 16.04 20.46 5.68
C ALA A 75 17.31 19.65 6.04
N MET A 76 17.27 18.32 5.93
CA MET A 76 18.31 17.40 6.41
C MET A 76 19.04 16.66 5.28
N GLY A 77 18.67 16.92 4.01
CA GLY A 77 19.28 16.25 2.86
C GLY A 77 19.04 14.74 2.87
N LEU A 78 20.05 13.97 2.42
CA LEU A 78 19.97 12.52 2.31
C LEU A 78 19.88 11.80 3.68
N ALA A 79 20.16 12.49 4.78
CA ALA A 79 20.16 11.88 6.11
C ALA A 79 18.81 11.24 6.48
N ILE A 80 17.70 11.79 5.99
CA ILE A 80 16.34 11.25 6.21
C ILE A 80 16.15 9.85 5.61
N ALA A 81 16.89 9.49 4.54
CA ALA A 81 16.83 8.17 3.93
C ALA A 81 17.32 7.05 4.86
N SER A 82 18.06 7.39 5.92
CA SER A 82 18.49 6.43 6.94
C SER A 82 17.31 5.75 7.63
N TYR A 83 16.15 6.44 7.74
CA TYR A 83 14.92 5.83 8.28
C TYR A 83 14.44 4.67 7.42
N GLU A 84 14.39 4.86 6.09
CA GLU A 84 13.96 3.83 5.15
C GLU A 84 14.95 2.65 5.10
N TRP A 85 16.25 2.93 5.16
CA TRP A 85 17.27 1.88 5.19
C TRP A 85 17.22 1.02 6.46
N MET A 86 16.98 1.65 7.61
CA MET A 86 16.79 0.93 8.88
C MET A 86 15.46 0.17 8.92
N ALA A 87 14.40 0.72 8.32
CA ALA A 87 13.12 0.03 8.18
C ALA A 87 13.27 -1.24 7.33
N ALA A 88 13.99 -1.18 6.21
CA ALA A 88 14.27 -2.36 5.38
C ALA A 88 15.01 -3.46 6.15
N LEU A 89 16.04 -3.09 6.94
CA LEU A 89 16.77 -4.04 7.78
C LEU A 89 15.86 -4.66 8.85
N THR A 90 15.03 -3.84 9.50
CA THR A 90 14.10 -4.30 10.54
C THR A 90 13.03 -5.23 9.97
N LEU A 91 12.52 -4.95 8.77
CA LEU A 91 11.59 -5.84 8.07
C LEU A 91 12.20 -7.22 7.78
N LEU A 92 13.50 -7.30 7.46
CA LEU A 92 14.18 -8.59 7.32
C LEU A 92 14.22 -9.37 8.65
N VAL A 93 14.51 -8.68 9.76
CA VAL A 93 14.49 -9.30 11.09
C VAL A 93 13.08 -9.80 11.44
N VAL A 94 12.04 -9.00 11.20
CA VAL A 94 10.65 -9.39 11.41
C VAL A 94 10.27 -10.59 10.54
N ALA A 95 10.65 -10.58 9.25
CA ALA A 95 10.35 -11.66 8.31
C ALA A 95 11.04 -12.98 8.69
N VAL A 96 12.26 -12.95 9.22
CA VAL A 96 13.02 -14.16 9.57
C VAL A 96 12.65 -14.70 10.95
N PHE A 97 12.43 -13.82 11.95
CA PHE A 97 12.25 -14.26 13.34
C PHE A 97 10.80 -14.24 13.82
N PHE A 98 10.03 -13.21 13.46
CA PHE A 98 8.68 -13.01 14.00
C PHE A 98 7.62 -13.70 13.13
N LEU A 99 7.73 -13.59 11.80
CA LEU A 99 6.77 -14.16 10.88
C LEU A 99 6.60 -15.69 11.03
N PRO A 100 7.67 -16.50 11.20
CA PRO A 100 7.50 -17.94 11.43
C PRO A 100 6.78 -18.26 12.74
N ILE A 101 6.97 -17.45 13.77
CA ILE A 101 6.32 -17.63 15.07
C ILE A 101 4.83 -17.32 14.95
N TYR A 102 4.46 -16.22 14.29
CA TYR A 102 3.06 -15.85 14.07
C TYR A 102 2.30 -16.88 13.24
N LEU A 103 2.91 -17.36 12.16
CA LEU A 103 2.32 -18.41 11.32
C LEU A 103 2.20 -19.74 12.07
N LYS A 104 3.23 -20.15 12.84
CA LYS A 104 3.19 -21.39 13.61
C LYS A 104 2.14 -21.37 14.72
N ASN A 105 1.96 -20.23 15.38
CA ASN A 105 1.00 -20.07 16.46
C ASN A 105 -0.40 -19.66 15.99
N LYS A 106 -0.62 -19.55 14.67
CA LYS A 106 -1.92 -19.17 14.07
C LYS A 106 -2.48 -17.88 14.67
N ILE A 107 -1.60 -16.88 14.85
CA ILE A 107 -1.99 -15.57 15.36
C ILE A 107 -2.43 -14.74 14.15
N TYR A 108 -3.72 -14.42 14.11
CA TYR A 108 -4.35 -13.64 13.04
C TYR A 108 -5.00 -12.39 13.65
N THR A 109 -4.25 -11.30 13.77
CA THR A 109 -4.74 -9.93 14.04
C THR A 109 -3.60 -8.95 13.80
#